data_AF-A0A7T1MJI3-F1
#
_entry.id   AF-A0A7T1MJI3-F1
#
_cell.length_a   1.000
_cell.length_b   1.000
_cell.length_c   1.000
_cell.angle_alpha   90.00
_cell.angle_beta   90.00
_cell.angle_gamma   90.00
#
_symmetry.space_group_name_H-M   'P 1'
#
loop_
_entity.id
_entity.type
_entity.pdbx_description
1 polymer ?
#
loop_
_entity_poly.entity_id
_entity_poly.type
_entity_poly.pdbx_seq_one_letter_code
_entity_poly.pdbx_strand_id
1 'polypeptide(L)'
;MPVLLPSILLVALAFGLTLLWLELRHRLRPASPLRLSSGAWRVQRCNAGGSSGEQGDAGSGGSVELSGSLTLRNPHPRMEVFVPELRVNPVLLGRGDLSALRVSTRVTPHHPDEDARSDGYWFAYILKGRKSTEVEVSVRISAAADVDLRSLLDTLWLEVFWINYGPFGRLERRDGLLVPLRKPGVLTEVEAPWREGERCRVLPIRTHLLGVLDDPEAVLQRYAGPLLQPGDILTIGETPLAVMQGRYHHPATVQPSMLARLLCRVFHPTSSLASACGLQTLIDVVGPARVLCAWLAGSAMKLVGLKGGFYRLAGDQARLIDDITGTTPPYDQTIVLGPHQPEDVCERLAAALGVGVAIVDVNDLGRVKVLAASQGCDEALLQRALRPNPAGNANERTPLVLVRPA
;
A
#
# COMPACT_ATOMS: atom_id res chain seq x y z
N MET A 1 -56.50 -2.56 9.29
CA MET A 1 -55.18 -2.75 9.92
C MET A 1 -54.66 -4.21 10.00
N PRO A 2 -55.45 -5.31 10.05
CA PRO A 2 -54.90 -6.66 10.30
C PRO A 2 -54.11 -7.28 9.13
N VAL A 3 -54.23 -6.76 7.91
CA VAL A 3 -53.52 -7.26 6.72
C VAL A 3 -52.15 -6.59 6.50
N LEU A 4 -51.92 -5.44 7.14
CA LEU A 4 -50.69 -4.65 6.97
C LEU A 4 -49.51 -5.25 7.75
N LEU A 5 -49.75 -5.73 8.98
CA LEU A 5 -48.69 -6.31 9.81
C LEU A 5 -48.06 -7.57 9.20
N PRO A 6 -48.83 -8.56 8.70
CA PRO A 6 -48.26 -9.73 8.02
C PRO A 6 -47.45 -9.35 6.77
N SER A 7 -47.93 -8.36 6.01
CA SER A 7 -47.28 -7.88 4.79
C SER A 7 -45.93 -7.21 5.10
N ILE A 8 -45.87 -6.38 6.14
CA ILE A 8 -44.63 -5.74 6.60
C ILE A 8 -43.63 -6.80 7.08
N LEU A 9 -44.09 -7.80 7.83
CA LEU A 9 -43.25 -8.90 8.29
C LEU A 9 -42.69 -9.73 7.13
N LEU A 10 -43.50 -10.00 6.11
CA LEU A 10 -43.08 -10.69 4.88
C LEU A 10 -41.99 -9.91 4.13
N VAL A 11 -42.16 -8.59 3.97
CA VAL A 11 -41.16 -7.72 3.33
C VAL A 11 -39.86 -7.69 4.14
N ALA A 12 -39.96 -7.54 5.47
CA ALA A 12 -38.79 -7.54 6.34
C ALA A 12 -38.04 -8.88 6.30
N LEU A 13 -38.76 -10.00 6.29
CA LEU A 13 -38.17 -11.34 6.16
C LEU A 13 -37.48 -11.51 4.79
N ALA A 14 -38.14 -11.14 3.70
CA ALA A 14 -37.56 -11.21 2.36
C ALA A 14 -36.29 -10.35 2.24
N PHE A 15 -36.29 -9.15 2.83
CA PHE A 15 -35.13 -8.28 2.88
C PHE A 15 -33.99 -8.92 3.69
N GLY A 16 -34.28 -9.45 4.88
CA GLY A 16 -33.30 -10.15 5.71
C GLY A 16 -32.67 -11.35 5.01
N LEU A 17 -33.48 -12.18 4.36
CA LEU A 17 -33.00 -13.31 3.54
C LEU A 17 -32.16 -12.85 2.35
N THR A 18 -32.52 -11.73 1.71
CA THR A 18 -31.72 -11.15 0.62
C THR A 18 -30.36 -10.68 1.11
N LEU A 19 -30.30 -10.00 2.26
CA LEU A 19 -29.03 -9.58 2.87
C LEU A 19 -28.17 -10.79 3.23
N LEU A 20 -28.75 -11.81 3.86
CA LEU A 20 -28.05 -13.04 4.21
C LEU A 20 -27.51 -13.73 2.95
N TRP A 21 -28.32 -13.83 1.89
CA TRP A 21 -27.90 -14.41 0.63
C TRP A 21 -26.75 -13.64 -0.03
N LEU A 22 -26.83 -12.30 -0.07
CA LEU A 22 -25.75 -11.45 -0.59
C LEU A 22 -24.45 -11.66 0.19
N GLU A 23 -24.55 -11.69 1.51
CA GLU A 23 -23.40 -11.87 2.41
C GLU A 23 -22.77 -13.25 2.26
N LEU A 24 -23.59 -14.31 2.26
CA LEU A 24 -23.13 -15.68 2.06
C LEU A 24 -22.49 -15.86 0.69
N ARG A 25 -23.14 -15.38 -0.38
CA ARG A 25 -22.59 -15.44 -1.73
C ARG A 25 -21.24 -14.72 -1.82
N HIS A 26 -21.09 -13.59 -1.13
CA HIS A 26 -19.85 -12.84 -1.10
C HIS A 26 -18.77 -13.57 -0.31
N ARG A 27 -19.05 -14.01 0.92
CA ARG A 27 -18.04 -14.66 1.78
C ARG A 27 -17.63 -16.05 1.32
N LEU A 28 -18.54 -16.77 0.66
CA LEU A 28 -18.30 -18.10 0.10
C LEU A 28 -17.86 -18.06 -1.37
N ARG A 29 -17.57 -16.87 -1.93
CA ARG A 29 -17.11 -16.75 -3.31
C ARG A 29 -15.81 -17.54 -3.49
N PRO A 30 -15.68 -18.33 -4.56
CA PRO A 30 -14.42 -18.99 -4.86
C PRO A 30 -13.29 -17.97 -4.98
N ALA A 31 -12.17 -18.20 -4.30
CA ALA A 31 -11.02 -17.32 -4.31
C ALA A 31 -9.72 -18.15 -4.35
N SER A 32 -8.67 -17.57 -4.92
CA SER A 32 -7.35 -18.19 -4.88
C SER A 32 -6.77 -18.15 -3.47
N PRO A 33 -6.29 -19.29 -2.93
CA PRO A 33 -5.55 -19.30 -1.67
C PRO A 33 -4.11 -18.80 -1.81
N LEU A 34 -3.59 -18.64 -3.03
CA LEU A 34 -2.18 -18.34 -3.25
C LEU A 34 -1.79 -16.99 -2.66
N ARG A 35 -0.62 -16.98 -2.02
CA ARG A 35 0.02 -15.79 -1.47
C ARG A 35 1.39 -15.61 -2.11
N LEU A 36 1.67 -14.38 -2.53
CA LEU A 36 3.01 -13.96 -2.95
C LEU A 36 3.67 -13.25 -1.77
N SER A 37 4.93 -13.59 -1.52
CA SER A 37 5.80 -12.85 -0.61
C SER A 37 7.14 -12.62 -1.28
N SER A 38 7.85 -11.56 -0.87
CA SER A 38 9.18 -11.27 -1.38
C SER A 38 10.23 -11.52 -0.29
N GLY A 39 11.36 -12.07 -0.69
CA GLY A 39 12.59 -12.08 0.11
C GLY A 39 13.31 -10.73 0.05
N ALA A 40 14.54 -10.72 0.58
CA ALA A 40 15.41 -9.56 0.53
C ALA A 40 15.93 -9.29 -0.89
N TRP A 41 16.09 -8.01 -1.21
CA TRP A 41 16.62 -7.56 -2.50
C TRP A 41 18.05 -7.05 -2.34
N ARG A 42 18.93 -7.50 -3.24
CA ARG A 42 20.31 -7.03 -3.33
C ARG A 42 20.42 -6.04 -4.49
N VAL A 43 21.09 -4.91 -4.24
CA VAL A 43 21.39 -3.90 -5.25
C VAL A 43 22.90 -3.78 -5.38
N GLN A 44 23.43 -4.12 -6.55
CA GLN A 44 24.85 -4.02 -6.89
C GLN A 44 25.03 -2.95 -7.97
N ARG A 45 26.02 -2.07 -7.78
CA ARG A 45 26.39 -1.06 -8.78
C ARG A 45 27.75 -1.44 -9.35
N CYS A 46 27.82 -1.55 -10.67
CA CYS A 46 29.03 -1.87 -11.40
C CYS A 46 29.43 -0.65 -12.23
N ASN A 47 30.65 -0.15 -12.02
CA ASN A 47 31.24 0.87 -12.87
C ASN A 47 31.96 0.18 -14.03
N ALA A 48 31.87 0.75 -15.24
CA ALA A 48 32.70 0.37 -16.37
C ALA A 48 34.13 0.90 -16.16
N GLY A 49 34.86 0.32 -15.21
CA GLY A 49 36.26 0.68 -14.96
C GLY A 49 36.77 0.09 -13.65
N GLY A 50 37.61 -0.93 -13.73
CA GLY A 50 38.44 -1.37 -12.60
C GLY A 50 38.81 -2.84 -12.56
N SER A 51 39.73 -3.28 -13.43
CA SER A 51 40.86 -4.06 -12.95
C SER A 51 41.99 -3.08 -12.60
N SER A 52 42.34 -3.03 -11.31
CA SER A 52 43.58 -2.50 -10.71
C SER A 52 44.12 -1.12 -11.12
N GLY A 53 44.16 -0.20 -10.15
CA GLY A 53 45.24 0.79 -10.01
C GLY A 53 45.03 2.15 -10.66
N GLU A 54 45.22 3.18 -9.84
CA GLU A 54 45.50 4.59 -10.17
C GLU A 54 44.35 5.54 -10.50
N GLN A 55 44.40 6.67 -9.80
CA GLN A 55 43.55 7.85 -9.94
C GLN A 55 43.71 8.46 -11.33
N GLY A 56 42.67 8.32 -12.14
CA GLY A 56 42.51 9.01 -13.42
C GLY A 56 41.02 9.18 -13.70
N ASP A 57 40.62 10.41 -13.95
CA ASP A 57 39.28 10.82 -14.36
C ASP A 57 38.95 10.21 -15.73
N ALA A 58 38.14 9.13 -15.77
CA ALA A 58 37.70 8.48 -17.01
C ALA A 58 36.47 7.55 -16.85
N GLY A 59 35.38 7.88 -17.56
CA GLY A 59 34.40 6.94 -18.16
C GLY A 59 33.39 6.25 -17.25
N SER A 60 32.35 6.94 -16.80
CA SER A 60 31.29 6.35 -15.95
C SER A 60 30.12 5.74 -16.75
N GLY A 61 30.42 4.71 -17.54
CA GLY A 61 29.41 3.72 -17.95
C GLY A 61 28.95 2.94 -16.74
N GLY A 62 27.76 3.23 -16.22
CA GLY A 62 27.21 2.53 -15.06
C GLY A 62 26.29 1.38 -15.46
N SER A 63 26.31 0.29 -14.70
CA SER A 63 25.18 -0.63 -14.64
C SER A 63 24.76 -0.88 -13.19
N VAL A 64 23.48 -1.08 -12.98
CA VAL A 64 22.90 -1.47 -11.70
C VAL A 64 22.23 -2.81 -11.88
N GLU A 65 22.63 -3.79 -11.08
CA GLU A 65 22.05 -5.12 -11.05
C GLU A 65 21.30 -5.30 -9.74
N LEU A 66 20.03 -5.66 -9.86
CA LEU A 66 19.17 -5.98 -8.74
C LEU A 66 18.81 -7.46 -8.82
N SER A 67 18.85 -8.15 -7.68
CA SER A 67 18.35 -9.51 -7.57
C SER A 67 17.54 -9.71 -6.30
N GLY A 68 16.48 -10.50 -6.40
CA GLY A 68 15.62 -10.86 -5.28
C GLY A 68 14.86 -12.14 -5.58
N SER A 69 14.33 -12.77 -4.53
CA SER A 69 13.48 -13.95 -4.64
C SER A 69 12.04 -13.62 -4.27
N LEU A 70 11.10 -14.22 -5.01
CA LEU A 70 9.68 -14.23 -4.71
C LEU A 70 9.28 -15.65 -4.33
N THR A 71 8.45 -15.78 -3.32
CA THR A 71 7.89 -17.06 -2.89
C THR A 71 6.40 -17.07 -3.14
N LEU A 72 5.94 -18.02 -3.95
CA LEU A 72 4.52 -18.31 -4.12
C LEU A 72 4.19 -19.46 -3.18
N ARG A 73 3.23 -19.24 -2.27
CA ARG A 73 2.80 -20.23 -1.28
C ARG A 73 1.33 -20.57 -1.42
N ASN A 74 1.02 -21.85 -1.37
CA ASN A 74 -0.34 -22.35 -1.26
C ASN A 74 -0.64 -22.80 0.17
N PRO A 75 -1.27 -21.97 1.01
CA PRO A 75 -1.62 -22.35 2.38
C PRO A 75 -2.78 -23.37 2.44
N HIS A 76 -3.54 -23.57 1.36
CA HIS A 76 -4.71 -24.45 1.38
C HIS A 76 -4.27 -25.92 1.51
N PRO A 77 -4.97 -26.75 2.31
CA PRO A 77 -4.53 -28.12 2.59
C PRO A 77 -4.66 -29.09 1.40
N ARG A 78 -5.65 -28.88 0.52
CA ARG A 78 -6.03 -29.87 -0.51
C ARG A 78 -6.17 -29.31 -1.93
N MET A 79 -6.20 -27.99 -2.08
CA MET A 79 -6.52 -27.38 -3.36
C MET A 79 -5.22 -27.17 -4.08
N GLU A 80 -5.11 -27.70 -5.29
CA GLU A 80 -4.01 -27.41 -6.17
C GLU A 80 -4.38 -26.21 -7.03
N VAL A 81 -3.42 -25.30 -7.20
CA VAL A 81 -3.62 -24.08 -7.98
C VAL A 81 -2.51 -23.99 -9.00
N PHE A 82 -2.89 -23.76 -10.24
CA PHE A 82 -2.00 -23.60 -11.36
C PHE A 82 -1.58 -22.13 -11.44
N VAL A 83 -0.29 -21.92 -11.71
CA VAL A 83 0.28 -20.62 -12.06
C VAL A 83 0.78 -20.73 -13.50
N PRO A 84 -0.13 -20.63 -14.49
CA PRO A 84 0.23 -20.84 -15.90
C PRO A 84 1.11 -19.71 -16.45
N GLU A 85 1.01 -18.51 -15.90
CA GLU A 85 1.78 -17.35 -16.31
C GLU A 85 2.28 -16.57 -15.10
N LEU A 86 3.54 -16.14 -15.16
CA LEU A 86 4.15 -15.17 -14.28
C LEU A 86 5.13 -14.31 -15.08
N ARG A 87 5.01 -12.99 -14.94
CA ARG A 87 5.86 -12.00 -15.60
C ARG A 87 6.18 -10.89 -14.62
N VAL A 88 7.38 -10.33 -14.72
CA VAL A 88 7.80 -9.19 -13.90
C VAL A 88 8.17 -8.04 -14.81
N ASN A 89 7.48 -6.91 -14.63
CA ASN A 89 7.70 -5.70 -15.42
C ASN A 89 8.35 -4.62 -14.54
N PRO A 90 9.57 -4.18 -14.85
CA PRO A 90 10.21 -3.10 -14.12
C PRO A 90 9.73 -1.73 -14.61
N VAL A 91 9.45 -0.83 -13.67
CA VAL A 91 9.18 0.59 -13.91
C VAL A 91 10.17 1.42 -13.10
N LEU A 92 10.96 2.24 -13.79
CA LEU A 92 11.95 3.09 -13.16
C LEU A 92 11.32 4.43 -12.76
N LEU A 93 11.56 4.83 -11.52
CA LEU A 93 11.26 6.16 -11.01
C LEU A 93 12.58 6.88 -10.75
N GLY A 94 12.71 8.08 -11.30
CA GLY A 94 13.94 8.86 -11.27
C GLY A 94 13.67 10.35 -11.12
N ARG A 95 14.73 11.15 -11.22
CA ARG A 95 14.71 12.61 -11.06
C ARG A 95 14.83 13.38 -12.38
N GLY A 96 14.88 12.68 -13.50
CA GLY A 96 15.05 13.24 -14.83
C GLY A 96 14.58 12.25 -15.89
N ASP A 97 14.95 12.50 -17.15
CA ASP A 97 14.61 11.61 -18.26
C ASP A 97 15.34 10.27 -18.14
N LEU A 98 14.58 9.18 -18.31
CA LEU A 98 15.04 7.80 -18.21
C LEU A 98 15.00 7.08 -19.56
N SER A 99 14.61 7.77 -20.64
CA SER A 99 14.41 7.20 -21.98
C SER A 99 15.67 6.52 -22.56
N ALA A 100 16.86 7.01 -22.20
CA ALA A 100 18.15 6.47 -22.65
C ALA A 100 18.57 5.18 -21.92
N LEU A 101 17.86 4.76 -20.87
CA LEU A 101 18.22 3.61 -20.06
C LEU A 101 17.75 2.31 -20.71
N ARG A 102 18.61 1.29 -20.68
CA ARG A 102 18.26 -0.08 -21.09
C ARG A 102 17.96 -0.89 -19.84
N VAL A 103 16.78 -1.49 -19.80
CA VAL A 103 16.36 -2.36 -18.70
C VAL A 103 16.13 -3.77 -19.25
N SER A 104 16.79 -4.76 -18.66
CA SER A 104 16.51 -6.17 -18.91
C SER A 104 16.07 -6.85 -17.62
N THR A 105 15.05 -7.70 -17.72
CA THR A 105 14.53 -8.49 -16.60
C THR A 105 14.63 -9.96 -16.95
N ARG A 106 15.04 -10.77 -15.99
CA ARG A 106 15.06 -12.22 -16.10
C ARG A 106 14.31 -12.80 -14.91
N VAL A 107 13.46 -13.77 -15.21
CA VAL A 107 12.71 -14.56 -14.24
C VAL A 107 13.25 -15.98 -14.33
N THR A 108 13.64 -16.54 -13.19
CA THR A 108 14.18 -17.90 -13.10
C THR A 108 13.33 -18.68 -12.09
N PRO A 109 12.46 -19.60 -12.55
CA PRO A 109 11.65 -20.42 -11.67
C PRO A 109 12.53 -21.43 -10.91
N HIS A 110 12.36 -21.50 -9.59
CA HIS A 110 13.00 -22.51 -8.75
C HIS A 110 11.93 -23.48 -8.25
N HIS A 111 11.41 -24.29 -9.17
CA HIS A 111 10.41 -25.32 -8.86
C HIS A 111 11.07 -26.53 -8.19
N PRO A 112 10.46 -27.12 -7.15
CA PRO A 112 11.00 -28.32 -6.50
C PRO A 112 11.16 -29.54 -7.41
N ASP A 113 10.37 -29.62 -8.50
CA ASP A 113 10.20 -30.84 -9.28
C ASP A 113 10.81 -30.75 -10.70
N GLU A 114 11.25 -29.57 -11.15
CA GLU A 114 11.75 -29.35 -12.52
C GLU A 114 12.74 -28.18 -12.56
N ASP A 115 13.83 -28.35 -13.30
CA ASP A 115 14.88 -27.34 -13.44
C ASP A 115 14.44 -26.16 -14.32
N ALA A 116 14.97 -24.98 -13.99
CA ALA A 116 14.74 -23.78 -14.78
C ALA A 116 15.33 -23.89 -16.19
N ARG A 117 14.59 -23.39 -17.17
CA ARG A 117 15.12 -23.21 -18.53
C ARG A 117 16.11 -22.04 -18.58
N SER A 118 17.16 -22.18 -19.38
CA SER A 118 18.21 -21.15 -19.53
C SER A 118 17.74 -19.87 -20.24
N ASP A 119 16.60 -19.91 -20.93
CA ASP A 119 15.99 -18.78 -21.63
C ASP A 119 15.18 -17.84 -20.72
N GLY A 120 14.99 -18.19 -19.44
CA GLY A 120 14.22 -17.38 -18.49
C GLY A 120 12.70 -17.48 -18.71
N TYR A 121 12.23 -18.53 -19.37
CA TYR A 121 10.81 -18.79 -19.57
C TYR A 121 10.15 -19.31 -18.28
N TRP A 122 9.03 -18.69 -17.90
CA TRP A 122 8.13 -19.25 -16.89
C TRP A 122 7.26 -20.34 -17.53
N PHE A 123 7.46 -21.58 -17.12
CA PHE A 123 6.57 -22.68 -17.50
C PHE A 123 5.46 -22.87 -16.45
N ALA A 124 4.31 -23.36 -16.91
CA ALA A 124 3.14 -23.51 -16.06
C ALA A 124 3.43 -24.44 -14.88
N TYR A 125 3.17 -23.98 -13.66
CA TYR A 125 3.46 -24.74 -12.45
C TYR A 125 2.21 -25.03 -11.62
N ILE A 126 2.10 -26.25 -11.09
CA ILE A 126 1.01 -26.68 -10.22
C ILE A 126 1.47 -26.58 -8.77
N LEU A 127 0.97 -25.57 -8.05
CA LEU A 127 1.30 -25.38 -6.65
C LEU A 127 0.36 -26.20 -5.77
N LYS A 128 0.84 -27.36 -5.33
CA LYS A 128 0.09 -28.29 -4.47
C LYS A 128 -0.20 -27.68 -3.09
N GLY A 129 -1.19 -28.25 -2.41
CA GLY A 129 -1.57 -27.79 -1.07
C GLY A 129 -0.42 -27.82 -0.06
N ARG A 130 -0.28 -26.77 0.75
CA ARG A 130 0.80 -26.55 1.73
C ARG A 130 2.21 -26.51 1.16
N LYS A 131 2.37 -26.39 -0.16
CA LYS A 131 3.67 -26.25 -0.83
C LYS A 131 3.94 -24.79 -1.21
N SER A 132 5.20 -24.54 -1.52
CA SER A 132 5.70 -23.27 -2.04
C SER A 132 6.65 -23.52 -3.20
N THR A 133 6.79 -22.52 -4.05
CA THR A 133 7.83 -22.45 -5.08
C THR A 133 8.49 -21.09 -5.00
N GLU A 134 9.74 -21.03 -5.39
CA GLU A 134 10.49 -19.78 -5.45
C GLU A 134 10.68 -19.33 -6.90
N VAL A 135 10.88 -18.03 -7.06
CA VAL A 135 11.15 -17.37 -8.32
C VAL A 135 12.24 -16.37 -8.08
N GLU A 136 13.38 -16.55 -8.71
CA GLU A 136 14.42 -15.54 -8.70
C GLU A 136 14.16 -14.51 -9.81
N VAL A 137 14.29 -13.25 -9.46
CA VAL A 137 14.10 -12.12 -10.37
C VAL A 137 15.38 -11.32 -10.37
N SER A 138 15.98 -11.14 -11.55
CA SER A 138 17.10 -10.24 -11.76
C SER A 138 16.75 -9.13 -12.74
N VAL A 139 17.10 -7.90 -12.39
CA VAL A 139 16.89 -6.71 -13.21
C VAL A 139 18.23 -6.02 -13.40
N ARG A 140 18.64 -5.85 -14.66
CA ARG A 140 19.83 -5.09 -15.03
C ARG A 140 19.41 -3.79 -15.70
N ILE A 141 19.93 -2.69 -15.19
CA ILE A 141 19.74 -1.35 -15.73
C ILE A 141 21.11 -0.87 -16.20
N SER A 142 21.22 -0.47 -17.47
CA SER A 142 22.46 0.09 -18.03
C SER A 142 22.20 1.41 -18.75
N ALA A 143 23.22 2.26 -18.76
CA ALA A 143 23.21 3.55 -19.45
C ALA A 143 24.49 3.75 -20.26
N ALA A 144 24.49 4.78 -21.10
CA ALA A 144 25.70 5.29 -21.74
C ALA A 144 26.68 5.88 -20.71
N ALA A 145 27.93 6.06 -21.11
CA ALA A 145 29.03 6.42 -20.21
C ALA A 145 28.99 7.84 -19.61
N ASP A 146 28.12 8.68 -20.14
CA ASP A 146 27.87 10.06 -19.74
C ASP A 146 26.69 10.20 -18.76
N VAL A 147 25.95 9.11 -18.49
CA VAL A 147 24.76 9.13 -17.65
C VAL A 147 25.09 8.68 -16.23
N ASP A 148 25.00 9.61 -15.27
CA ASP A 148 25.11 9.29 -13.84
C ASP A 148 23.84 8.60 -13.31
N LEU A 149 23.83 7.27 -13.38
CA LEU A 149 22.74 6.44 -12.85
C LEU A 149 22.46 6.68 -11.36
N ARG A 150 23.46 7.09 -10.56
CA ARG A 150 23.29 7.24 -9.10
C ARG A 150 22.48 8.46 -8.74
N SER A 151 22.66 9.57 -9.46
CA SER A 151 21.86 10.77 -9.26
C SER A 151 20.49 10.67 -9.95
N LEU A 152 20.43 9.98 -11.09
CA LEU A 152 19.23 9.85 -11.91
C LEU A 152 18.19 8.86 -11.34
N LEU A 153 18.62 7.66 -10.94
CA LEU A 153 17.73 6.61 -10.44
C LEU A 153 17.39 6.81 -8.97
N ASP A 154 16.11 6.68 -8.65
CA ASP A 154 15.62 6.86 -7.29
C ASP A 154 15.02 5.57 -6.74
N THR A 155 14.08 4.97 -7.46
CA THR A 155 13.32 3.79 -7.03
C THR A 155 13.01 2.88 -8.22
N LEU A 156 13.04 1.56 -8.02
CA LEU A 156 12.54 0.57 -8.97
C LEU A 156 11.20 0.02 -8.45
N TRP A 157 10.15 0.14 -9.26
CA TRP A 157 8.87 -0.51 -9.04
C TRP A 157 8.79 -1.78 -9.89
N LEU A 158 8.55 -2.92 -9.27
CA LEU A 158 8.43 -4.21 -9.93
C LEU A 158 6.98 -4.66 -9.89
N GLU A 159 6.37 -4.78 -11.07
CA GLU A 159 5.02 -5.29 -11.20
C GLU A 159 5.06 -6.76 -11.53
N VAL A 160 4.57 -7.57 -10.59
CA VAL A 160 4.44 -9.02 -10.75
C VAL A 160 3.03 -9.31 -11.27
N PHE A 161 2.94 -9.65 -12.54
CA PHE A 161 1.70 -10.10 -13.18
C PHE A 161 1.69 -11.62 -13.18
N TRP A 162 0.65 -12.22 -12.61
CA TRP A 162 0.54 -13.67 -12.52
C TRP A 162 -0.92 -14.12 -12.52
N ILE A 163 -1.14 -15.36 -12.95
CA ILE A 163 -2.48 -15.93 -13.07
C ILE A 163 -2.64 -17.01 -12.01
N ASN A 164 -3.73 -16.95 -11.26
CA ASN A 164 -4.19 -18.05 -10.43
C ASN A 164 -5.29 -18.79 -11.19
N TYR A 165 -5.05 -20.08 -11.50
CA TYR A 165 -6.01 -20.91 -12.22
C TYR A 165 -6.36 -22.16 -11.40
N GLY A 166 -7.65 -22.42 -11.22
CA GLY A 166 -8.11 -23.54 -10.40
C GLY A 166 -9.65 -23.63 -10.32
N PRO A 167 -10.20 -24.29 -9.28
CA PRO A 167 -11.65 -24.47 -9.12
C PRO A 167 -12.46 -23.17 -9.05
N PHE A 168 -11.81 -22.06 -8.70
CA PHE A 168 -12.39 -20.71 -8.68
C PHE A 168 -12.35 -20.00 -10.05
N GLY A 169 -11.89 -20.67 -11.10
CA GLY A 169 -11.71 -20.11 -12.43
C GLY A 169 -10.31 -19.51 -12.63
N ARG A 170 -10.26 -18.40 -13.37
CA ARG A 170 -9.02 -17.68 -13.72
C ARG A 170 -9.03 -16.31 -13.07
N LEU A 171 -8.07 -16.04 -12.19
CA LEU A 171 -7.90 -14.76 -11.52
C LEU A 171 -6.58 -14.12 -11.93
N GLU A 172 -6.65 -12.91 -12.47
CA GLU A 172 -5.47 -12.09 -12.72
C GLU A 172 -5.02 -11.44 -11.43
N ARG A 173 -3.71 -11.51 -11.17
CA ARG A 173 -3.07 -10.92 -10.01
C ARG A 173 -2.00 -9.95 -10.49
N ARG A 174 -1.89 -8.85 -9.77
CA ARG A 174 -0.91 -7.80 -9.99
C ARG A 174 -0.46 -7.34 -8.62
N ASP A 175 0.76 -7.70 -8.28
CA ASP A 175 1.42 -7.26 -7.06
C ASP A 175 2.54 -6.30 -7.42
N GLY A 176 2.80 -5.34 -6.55
CA GLY A 176 3.82 -4.33 -6.76
C GLY A 176 4.86 -4.38 -5.67
N LEU A 177 6.14 -4.42 -6.03
CA LEU A 177 7.25 -4.42 -5.09
C LEU A 177 8.11 -3.19 -5.34
N LEU A 178 8.40 -2.46 -4.28
CA LEU A 178 9.16 -1.22 -4.36
C LEU A 178 10.57 -1.46 -3.81
N VAL A 179 11.57 -1.35 -4.68
CA VAL A 179 12.98 -1.50 -4.33
C VAL A 179 13.66 -0.13 -4.40
N PRO A 180 14.00 0.49 -3.26
CA PRO A 180 14.68 1.78 -3.25
C PRO A 180 16.11 1.65 -3.76
N LEU A 181 16.43 2.34 -4.85
CA LEU A 181 17.80 2.42 -5.37
C LEU A 181 18.60 3.48 -4.61
N ARG A 182 17.91 4.50 -4.10
CA ARG A 182 18.48 5.56 -3.28
C ARG A 182 17.65 5.72 -2.01
N LYS A 183 18.34 5.81 -0.87
CA LYS A 183 17.74 6.20 0.42
C LYS A 183 18.30 7.58 0.81
N PRO A 184 17.48 8.52 1.31
CA PRO A 184 17.99 9.77 1.86
C PRO A 184 18.91 9.47 3.06
N GLY A 185 19.85 10.39 3.31
CA GLY A 185 20.66 10.36 4.53
C GLY A 185 19.78 10.55 5.77
N VAL A 186 20.27 10.05 6.91
CA VAL A 186 19.61 10.25 8.20
C VAL A 186 20.02 11.62 8.72
N LEU A 187 19.04 12.44 9.11
CA LEU A 187 19.29 13.79 9.62
C LEU A 187 19.96 13.70 10.99
N THR A 188 20.85 14.66 11.26
CA THR A 188 21.37 14.92 12.61
C THR A 188 20.59 16.07 13.26
N GLU A 189 20.65 16.20 14.59
CA GLU A 189 19.94 17.28 15.29
C GLU A 189 20.34 18.68 14.80
N VAL A 190 21.61 18.85 14.38
CA VAL A 190 22.16 20.13 13.90
C VAL A 190 21.62 20.50 12.51
N GLU A 191 21.39 19.50 11.66
CA GLU A 191 20.93 19.71 10.28
C GLU A 191 19.40 19.72 10.16
N ALA A 192 18.69 19.30 11.22
CA ALA A 192 17.25 19.13 11.22
C ALA A 192 16.52 20.47 11.04
N PRO A 193 15.76 20.68 9.93
CA PRO A 193 15.05 21.92 9.67
C PRO A 193 13.76 22.01 10.49
N TRP A 194 13.89 22.20 11.81
CA TRP A 194 12.77 22.38 12.72
C TRP A 194 11.95 23.61 12.35
N ARG A 195 10.63 23.46 12.44
CA ARG A 195 9.67 24.56 12.29
C ARG A 195 9.01 24.82 13.63
N GLU A 196 8.97 26.08 14.04
CA GLU A 196 8.27 26.49 15.26
C GLU A 196 6.76 26.40 15.06
N GLY A 197 6.06 25.89 16.07
CA GLY A 197 4.60 25.76 16.12
C GLY A 197 4.05 26.28 17.45
N GLU A 198 2.73 26.21 17.61
CA GLU A 198 2.09 26.63 18.86
C GLU A 198 2.40 25.64 19.98
N ARG A 199 3.30 26.03 20.91
CA ARG A 199 3.78 25.21 22.04
C ARG A 199 4.46 23.90 21.62
N CYS A 200 5.05 23.88 20.43
CA CYS A 200 5.83 22.75 19.94
C CYS A 200 6.80 23.18 18.84
N ARG A 201 7.72 22.29 18.51
CA ARG A 201 8.50 22.30 17.27
C ARG A 201 8.13 21.07 16.46
N VAL A 202 8.10 21.21 15.14
CA VAL A 202 7.78 20.11 14.23
C VAL A 202 8.91 19.91 13.23
N LEU A 203 9.23 18.66 12.94
CA LEU A 203 10.26 18.27 11.98
C LEU A 203 9.68 17.25 11.01
N PRO A 204 9.42 17.64 9.74
CA PRO A 204 9.10 16.68 8.70
C PRO A 204 10.37 15.89 8.31
N ILE A 205 10.28 14.56 8.35
CA ILE A 205 11.42 13.67 8.14
C ILE A 205 11.26 12.97 6.78
N ARG A 206 12.24 13.21 5.89
CA ARG A 206 12.23 12.66 4.53
C ARG A 206 12.63 11.19 4.54
N THR A 207 11.87 10.35 3.84
CA THR A 207 12.18 8.93 3.63
C THR A 207 12.44 8.63 2.16
N HIS A 208 12.85 7.40 1.86
CA HIS A 208 12.64 6.86 0.51
C HIS A 208 11.13 6.62 0.31
N LEU A 209 10.71 6.38 -0.93
CA LEU A 209 9.34 5.97 -1.17
C LEU A 209 9.10 4.62 -0.48
N LEU A 210 8.08 4.54 0.37
CA LEU A 210 7.82 3.37 1.21
C LEU A 210 6.98 2.35 0.44
N GLY A 211 7.20 1.06 0.71
CA GLY A 211 6.45 -0.03 0.07
C GLY A 211 6.36 -1.29 0.91
N VAL A 212 5.80 -2.34 0.33
CA VAL A 212 5.54 -3.63 1.02
C VAL A 212 6.78 -4.39 1.48
N LEU A 213 7.97 -3.94 1.07
CA LEU A 213 9.25 -4.49 1.52
C LEU A 213 9.78 -3.78 2.77
N ASP A 214 9.16 -2.67 3.18
CA ASP A 214 9.57 -1.89 4.33
C ASP A 214 8.79 -2.30 5.58
N ASP A 215 9.53 -2.52 6.66
CA ASP A 215 8.93 -2.72 7.98
C ASP A 215 8.74 -1.35 8.67
N PRO A 216 7.53 -1.02 9.18
CA PRO A 216 7.27 0.27 9.80
C PRO A 216 8.22 0.60 10.97
N GLU A 217 8.57 -0.37 11.81
CA GLU A 217 9.44 -0.15 12.96
C GLU A 217 10.87 0.18 12.51
N ALA A 218 11.40 -0.60 11.57
CA ALA A 218 12.71 -0.36 10.97
C ALA A 218 12.79 1.00 10.25
N VAL A 219 11.71 1.43 9.58
CA VAL A 219 11.63 2.74 8.92
C VAL A 219 11.69 3.88 9.95
N LEU A 220 10.84 3.84 10.97
CA LEU A 220 10.81 4.86 12.03
C LEU A 220 12.15 4.92 12.78
N GLN A 221 12.69 3.76 13.17
CA GLN A 221 13.99 3.68 13.85
C GLN A 221 15.12 4.26 13.00
N ARG A 222 15.15 3.95 11.70
CA ARG A 222 16.21 4.43 10.79
C ARG A 222 16.17 5.94 10.61
N TYR A 223 14.99 6.52 10.37
CA TYR A 223 14.86 7.90 9.94
C TYR A 223 14.62 8.89 11.07
N ALA A 224 13.94 8.48 12.13
CA ALA A 224 13.63 9.32 13.27
C ALA A 224 14.45 8.97 14.51
N GLY A 225 14.84 7.71 14.70
CA GLY A 225 15.51 7.20 15.91
C GLY A 225 16.62 8.11 16.46
N PRO A 226 17.60 8.57 15.64
CA PRO A 226 18.68 9.44 16.11
C PRO A 226 18.26 10.85 16.56
N LEU A 227 17.02 11.24 16.30
CA LEU A 227 16.46 12.57 16.63
C LEU A 227 15.50 12.53 17.82
N LEU A 228 15.09 11.33 18.25
CA LEU A 228 14.06 11.16 19.27
C LEU A 228 14.56 11.59 20.65
N GLN A 229 13.71 12.32 21.37
CA GLN A 229 13.91 12.71 22.76
C GLN A 229 12.70 12.29 23.60
N PRO A 230 12.88 12.04 24.91
CA PRO A 230 11.76 11.76 25.80
C PRO A 230 10.71 12.86 25.75
N GLY A 231 9.44 12.47 25.60
CA GLY A 231 8.30 13.40 25.48
C GLY A 231 7.96 13.80 24.04
N ASP A 232 8.77 13.42 23.05
CA ASP A 232 8.40 13.58 21.64
C ASP A 232 7.18 12.71 21.28
N ILE A 233 6.50 13.13 20.21
CA ILE A 233 5.49 12.33 19.51
C ILE A 233 5.89 12.19 18.05
N LEU A 234 6.14 10.96 17.60
CA LEU A 234 6.44 10.66 16.20
C LEU A 234 5.16 10.27 15.47
N THR A 235 4.86 10.96 14.38
CA THR A 235 3.68 10.68 13.57
C THR A 235 4.06 10.03 12.24
N ILE A 236 3.21 9.12 11.76
CA ILE A 236 3.28 8.56 10.41
C ILE A 236 1.95 8.79 9.69
N GLY A 237 2.02 9.17 8.41
CA GLY A 237 0.84 9.29 7.56
C GLY A 237 0.09 7.97 7.41
N GLU A 238 -1.24 8.05 7.34
CA GLU A 238 -2.13 6.92 7.09
C GLU A 238 -1.70 6.10 5.86
N THR A 239 -1.67 6.74 4.69
CA THR A 239 -1.45 6.09 3.40
C THR A 239 -0.09 5.37 3.32
N PRO A 240 1.04 5.98 3.70
CA PRO A 240 2.32 5.27 3.75
C PRO A 240 2.32 4.04 4.64
N LEU A 241 1.64 4.08 5.80
CA LEU A 241 1.52 2.90 6.67
C LEU A 241 0.69 1.80 6.02
N ALA A 242 -0.46 2.14 5.44
CA ALA A 242 -1.30 1.20 4.71
C ALA A 242 -0.54 0.53 3.55
N VAL A 243 0.25 1.31 2.82
CA VAL A 243 1.11 0.82 1.75
C VAL A 243 2.16 -0.18 2.24
N MET A 244 2.87 0.11 3.34
CA MET A 244 3.81 -0.84 3.94
C MET A 244 3.12 -2.13 4.41
N GLN A 245 1.86 -2.05 4.83
CA GLN A 245 1.03 -3.21 5.17
C GLN A 245 0.45 -3.94 3.95
N GLY A 246 0.76 -3.52 2.72
CA GLY A 246 0.23 -4.12 1.49
C GLY A 246 -1.26 -3.87 1.28
N ARG A 247 -1.83 -2.81 1.87
CA ARG A 247 -3.26 -2.49 1.81
C ARG A 247 -3.59 -1.58 0.65
N TYR A 248 -3.23 -2.00 -0.56
CA TYR A 248 -3.63 -1.33 -1.79
C TYR A 248 -3.90 -2.35 -2.89
N HIS A 249 -4.73 -1.97 -3.86
CA HIS A 249 -5.10 -2.80 -4.99
C HIS A 249 -5.06 -2.00 -6.28
N HIS A 250 -4.44 -2.57 -7.32
CA HIS A 250 -4.60 -2.00 -8.65
C HIS A 250 -6.03 -2.26 -9.15
N PRO A 251 -6.76 -1.27 -9.72
CA PRO A 251 -8.15 -1.43 -10.15
C PRO A 251 -8.40 -2.61 -11.08
N ALA A 252 -7.41 -2.97 -11.92
CA ALA A 252 -7.48 -4.15 -12.80
C ALA A 252 -7.66 -5.49 -12.06
N THR A 253 -7.31 -5.56 -10.77
CA THR A 253 -7.48 -6.77 -9.93
C THR A 253 -8.80 -6.77 -9.15
N VAL A 254 -9.54 -5.66 -9.17
CA VAL A 254 -10.84 -5.52 -8.51
C VAL A 254 -11.93 -5.96 -9.48
N GLN A 255 -12.91 -6.73 -8.99
CA GLN A 255 -14.05 -7.19 -9.79
C GLN A 255 -15.34 -6.53 -9.28
N PRO A 256 -15.74 -5.35 -9.81
CA PRO A 256 -16.91 -4.65 -9.31
C PRO A 256 -18.20 -5.43 -9.56
N SER A 257 -18.91 -5.73 -8.47
CA SER A 257 -20.23 -6.34 -8.49
C SER A 257 -21.28 -5.37 -9.05
N MET A 258 -22.44 -5.89 -9.45
CA MET A 258 -23.57 -5.02 -9.84
C MET A 258 -23.99 -4.09 -8.71
N LEU A 259 -23.91 -4.56 -7.46
CA LEU A 259 -24.21 -3.76 -6.28
C LEU A 259 -23.28 -2.54 -6.22
N ALA A 260 -21.96 -2.75 -6.34
CA ALA A 260 -21.00 -1.65 -6.36
C ALA A 260 -21.29 -0.66 -7.51
N ARG A 261 -21.53 -1.16 -8.72
CA ARG A 261 -21.83 -0.32 -9.90
C ARG A 261 -23.11 0.50 -9.79
N LEU A 262 -24.10 -0.01 -9.04
CA LEU A 262 -25.37 0.70 -8.83
C LEU A 262 -25.24 1.73 -7.73
N LEU A 263 -24.73 1.33 -6.57
CA LEU A 263 -24.71 2.16 -5.37
C LEU A 263 -23.72 3.32 -5.45
N CYS A 264 -22.63 3.19 -6.22
CA CYS A 264 -21.58 4.22 -6.33
C CYS A 264 -22.10 5.54 -6.94
N ARG A 265 -23.17 5.49 -7.75
CA ARG A 265 -23.73 6.65 -8.46
C ARG A 265 -24.36 7.72 -7.57
N VAL A 266 -24.60 7.41 -6.30
CA VAL A 266 -25.24 8.34 -5.34
C VAL A 266 -24.22 9.16 -4.55
N PHE A 267 -22.95 8.77 -4.59
CA PHE A 267 -21.88 9.53 -3.94
C PHE A 267 -21.53 10.78 -4.76
N HIS A 268 -20.97 11.78 -4.08
CA HIS A 268 -20.45 12.96 -4.77
C HIS A 268 -19.31 12.54 -5.72
N PRO A 269 -19.19 13.09 -6.95
CA PRO A 269 -18.22 12.62 -7.94
C PRO A 269 -16.76 12.61 -7.48
N THR A 270 -16.40 13.48 -6.53
CA THR A 270 -15.05 13.57 -5.95
C THR A 270 -14.83 12.62 -4.77
N SER A 271 -15.78 11.73 -4.46
CA SER A 271 -15.62 10.73 -3.41
C SER A 271 -14.95 9.48 -3.98
N SER A 272 -14.02 8.90 -3.22
CA SER A 272 -13.40 7.61 -3.51
C SER A 272 -14.41 6.45 -3.66
N LEU A 273 -15.63 6.61 -3.13
CA LEU A 273 -16.72 5.62 -3.25
C LEU A 273 -17.67 5.89 -4.43
N ALA A 274 -17.40 6.93 -5.23
CA ALA A 274 -18.16 7.23 -6.44
C ALA A 274 -17.78 6.32 -7.62
N SER A 275 -16.64 5.63 -7.54
CA SER A 275 -16.27 4.59 -8.50
C SER A 275 -16.76 3.20 -8.06
N ALA A 276 -17.00 2.35 -9.05
CA ALA A 276 -17.41 0.97 -8.78
C ALA A 276 -16.27 0.15 -8.14
N CYS A 277 -15.01 0.44 -8.46
CA CYS A 277 -13.86 -0.25 -7.86
C CYS A 277 -13.63 0.20 -6.41
N GLY A 278 -13.73 1.49 -6.12
CA GLY A 278 -13.62 2.01 -4.75
C GLY A 278 -14.73 1.46 -3.84
N LEU A 279 -15.98 1.47 -4.31
CA LEU A 279 -17.08 0.89 -3.54
C LEU A 279 -17.00 -0.64 -3.42
N GLN A 280 -16.51 -1.35 -4.45
CA GLN A 280 -16.25 -2.79 -4.36
C GLN A 280 -15.16 -3.10 -3.32
N THR A 281 -14.12 -2.29 -3.25
CA THR A 281 -13.06 -2.41 -2.23
C THR A 281 -13.65 -2.29 -0.83
N LEU A 282 -14.57 -1.35 -0.60
CA LEU A 282 -15.30 -1.28 0.67
C LEU A 282 -16.14 -2.53 0.94
N ILE A 283 -16.89 -3.00 -0.07
CA ILE A 283 -17.72 -4.22 0.02
C ILE A 283 -16.85 -5.44 0.39
N ASP A 284 -15.65 -5.56 -0.20
CA ASP A 284 -14.73 -6.67 0.07
C ASP A 284 -14.23 -6.68 1.53
N VAL A 285 -14.17 -5.51 2.18
CA VAL A 285 -13.78 -5.37 3.59
C VAL A 285 -14.95 -5.59 4.54
N VAL A 286 -16.06 -4.87 4.36
CA VAL A 286 -17.14 -4.79 5.36
C VAL A 286 -18.35 -5.66 5.04
N GLY A 287 -18.42 -6.21 3.84
CA GLY A 287 -19.51 -7.07 3.35
C GLY A 287 -20.61 -6.30 2.62
N PRO A 288 -21.23 -6.91 1.59
CA PRO A 288 -22.27 -6.26 0.77
C PRO A 288 -23.53 -5.95 1.58
N ALA A 289 -23.91 -6.78 2.56
CA ALA A 289 -25.11 -6.55 3.34
C ALA A 289 -25.00 -5.27 4.17
N ARG A 290 -23.84 -5.07 4.81
CA ARG A 290 -23.56 -3.85 5.59
C ARG A 290 -23.53 -2.61 4.70
N VAL A 291 -22.88 -2.67 3.54
CA VAL A 291 -22.86 -1.55 2.58
C VAL A 291 -24.25 -1.20 2.10
N LEU A 292 -25.08 -2.18 1.75
CA LEU A 292 -26.45 -1.94 1.31
C LEU A 292 -27.31 -1.30 2.42
N CYS A 293 -27.23 -1.82 3.65
CA CYS A 293 -27.95 -1.24 4.79
C CYS A 293 -27.48 0.19 5.08
N ALA A 294 -26.16 0.42 5.10
CA ALA A 294 -25.57 1.74 5.30
C ALA A 294 -26.00 2.73 4.21
N TRP A 295 -26.10 2.26 2.97
CA TRP A 295 -26.57 3.06 1.84
C TRP A 295 -28.05 3.43 1.97
N LEU A 296 -28.92 2.46 2.31
CA LEU A 296 -30.35 2.71 2.48
C LEU A 296 -30.62 3.67 3.65
N ALA A 297 -30.09 3.34 4.83
CA ALA A 297 -30.29 4.14 6.03
C ALA A 297 -29.58 5.50 5.92
N GLY A 298 -28.37 5.54 5.37
CA GLY A 298 -27.64 6.78 5.13
C GLY A 298 -28.35 7.71 4.14
N SER A 299 -28.99 7.16 3.11
CA SER A 299 -29.80 7.93 2.17
C SER A 299 -31.07 8.46 2.84
N ALA A 300 -31.76 7.66 3.65
CA ALA A 300 -32.91 8.11 4.44
C ALA A 300 -32.53 9.22 5.43
N MET A 301 -31.39 9.09 6.12
CA MET A 301 -30.84 10.12 7.00
C MET A 301 -30.57 11.43 6.25
N LYS A 302 -30.02 11.36 5.03
CA LYS A 302 -29.76 12.53 4.19
C LYS A 302 -31.07 13.27 3.83
N LEU A 303 -32.17 12.56 3.61
CA LEU A 303 -33.48 13.16 3.32
C LEU A 303 -34.04 13.94 4.52
N VAL A 304 -33.71 13.55 5.75
CA VAL A 304 -34.10 14.28 6.98
C VAL A 304 -33.02 15.27 7.45
N GLY A 305 -32.03 15.59 6.60
CA GLY A 305 -31.00 16.60 6.87
C GLY A 305 -29.76 16.11 7.63
N LEU A 306 -29.68 14.83 7.99
CA LEU A 306 -28.53 14.25 8.70
C LEU A 306 -27.45 13.82 7.70
N LYS A 307 -26.36 14.58 7.61
CA LYS A 307 -25.25 14.31 6.69
C LYS A 307 -24.31 13.22 7.25
N GLY A 308 -23.73 12.43 6.34
CA GLY A 308 -22.67 11.46 6.66
C GLY A 308 -23.13 10.15 7.30
N GLY A 309 -24.43 9.85 7.32
CA GLY A 309 -24.98 8.62 7.88
C GLY A 309 -24.39 7.34 7.27
N PHE A 310 -24.16 7.33 5.96
CA PHE A 310 -23.53 6.22 5.26
C PHE A 310 -22.18 5.84 5.89
N TYR A 311 -21.26 6.79 6.05
CA TYR A 311 -19.92 6.54 6.56
C TYR A 311 -19.92 6.04 8.02
N ARG A 312 -20.88 6.51 8.83
CA ARG A 312 -21.05 6.03 10.22
C ARG A 312 -21.47 4.56 10.26
N LEU A 313 -22.39 4.16 9.37
CA LEU A 313 -22.94 2.80 9.34
C LEU A 313 -22.01 1.81 8.61
N ALA A 314 -21.38 2.25 7.52
CA ALA A 314 -20.46 1.44 6.74
C ALA A 314 -19.17 1.11 7.51
N GLY A 315 -18.78 1.95 8.47
CA GLY A 315 -17.59 1.77 9.30
C GLY A 315 -16.41 2.63 8.85
N ASP A 316 -15.34 2.67 9.65
CA ASP A 316 -14.28 3.66 9.48
C ASP A 316 -13.54 3.54 8.15
N GLN A 317 -13.35 2.32 7.65
CA GLN A 317 -12.74 2.06 6.33
C GLN A 317 -13.46 2.79 5.19
N ALA A 318 -14.76 3.06 5.30
CA ALA A 318 -15.48 3.83 4.27
C ALA A 318 -14.98 5.27 4.12
N ARG A 319 -14.31 5.82 5.13
CA ARG A 319 -13.70 7.16 5.11
C ARG A 319 -12.21 7.15 4.77
N LEU A 320 -11.60 5.96 4.78
CA LEU A 320 -10.15 5.76 4.68
C LEU A 320 -9.74 5.18 3.32
N ILE A 321 -10.71 4.71 2.53
CA ILE A 321 -10.42 4.27 1.17
C ILE A 321 -10.17 5.51 0.31
N ASP A 322 -8.97 5.56 -0.26
CA ASP A 322 -8.60 6.46 -1.33
C ASP A 322 -8.61 5.70 -2.65
N ASP A 323 -9.36 6.24 -3.61
CA ASP A 323 -9.42 5.70 -4.97
C ASP A 323 -8.18 6.15 -5.75
N ILE A 324 -8.12 5.80 -7.03
CA ILE A 324 -7.07 6.31 -7.92
C ILE A 324 -7.00 7.84 -7.86
N THR A 325 -5.80 8.37 -8.08
CA THR A 325 -5.44 9.79 -7.93
C THR A 325 -5.34 10.27 -6.48
N GLY A 326 -4.27 11.00 -6.15
CA GLY A 326 -4.07 11.62 -4.83
C GLY A 326 -2.87 11.11 -4.05
N THR A 327 -2.35 9.91 -4.36
CA THR A 327 -1.14 9.36 -3.74
C THR A 327 0.10 9.58 -4.60
N THR A 328 1.29 9.42 -4.03
CA THR A 328 2.56 9.52 -4.76
C THR A 328 2.75 8.33 -5.73
N PRO A 329 3.28 8.54 -6.94
CA PRO A 329 3.61 7.44 -7.84
C PRO A 329 4.53 6.39 -7.20
N PRO A 330 4.30 5.09 -7.43
CA PRO A 330 3.35 4.50 -8.41
C PRO A 330 1.96 4.20 -7.83
N TYR A 331 1.71 4.57 -6.57
CA TYR A 331 0.44 4.25 -5.90
C TYR A 331 -0.73 5.11 -6.41
N ASP A 332 -0.46 6.20 -7.14
CA ASP A 332 -1.46 7.08 -7.78
C ASP A 332 -2.42 6.32 -8.72
N GLN A 333 -2.01 5.12 -9.16
CA GLN A 333 -2.80 4.22 -10.00
C GLN A 333 -3.47 3.08 -9.22
N THR A 334 -3.49 3.17 -7.88
CA THR A 334 -3.99 2.12 -6.99
C THR A 334 -5.07 2.67 -6.07
N ILE A 335 -5.93 1.78 -5.58
CA ILE A 335 -6.90 2.05 -4.53
C ILE A 335 -6.22 1.69 -3.22
N VAL A 336 -6.03 2.64 -2.32
CA VAL A 336 -5.40 2.44 -1.02
C VAL A 336 -6.48 2.36 0.06
N LEU A 337 -6.37 1.41 0.97
CA LEU A 337 -7.27 1.25 2.10
C LEU A 337 -6.62 1.83 3.35
N GLY A 338 -7.42 2.16 4.37
CA GLY A 338 -6.84 2.59 5.64
C GLY A 338 -6.10 1.47 6.37
N PRO A 339 -5.09 1.80 7.22
CA PRO A 339 -4.25 0.85 7.95
C PRO A 339 -5.03 -0.22 8.72
N HIS A 340 -4.42 -1.39 8.85
CA HIS A 340 -4.90 -2.47 9.69
C HIS A 340 -4.38 -2.31 11.11
N GLN A 341 -5.29 -2.43 12.09
CA GLN A 341 -5.00 -2.33 13.53
C GLN A 341 -4.14 -1.11 13.90
N PRO A 342 -4.56 0.11 13.55
CA PRO A 342 -3.74 1.30 13.76
C PRO A 342 -3.41 1.53 15.25
N GLU A 343 -4.31 1.18 16.18
CA GLU A 343 -4.07 1.26 17.62
C GLU A 343 -2.93 0.34 18.08
N ASP A 344 -3.01 -0.96 17.74
CA ASP A 344 -1.98 -1.94 18.10
C ASP A 344 -0.61 -1.57 17.50
N VAL A 345 -0.62 -1.00 16.28
CA VAL A 345 0.58 -0.51 15.62
C VAL A 345 1.20 0.66 16.38
N CYS A 346 0.40 1.65 16.78
CA CYS A 346 0.90 2.77 17.58
C CYS A 346 1.51 2.32 18.90
N GLU A 347 0.83 1.45 19.65
CA GLU A 347 1.34 0.95 20.94
C GLU A 347 2.65 0.17 20.78
N ARG A 348 2.72 -0.73 19.79
CA ARG A 348 3.94 -1.49 19.52
C ARG A 348 5.11 -0.59 19.14
N LEU A 349 4.88 0.38 18.24
CA LEU A 349 5.93 1.30 17.80
C LEU A 349 6.36 2.24 18.92
N ALA A 350 5.44 2.73 19.74
CA ALA A 350 5.75 3.55 20.90
C ALA A 350 6.62 2.79 21.92
N ALA A 351 6.28 1.53 22.19
CA ALA A 351 7.07 0.67 23.06
C ALA A 351 8.49 0.41 22.51
N ALA A 352 8.64 0.24 21.19
CA ALA A 352 9.94 0.03 20.55
C ALA A 352 10.81 1.29 20.54
N LEU A 353 10.21 2.47 20.35
CA LEU A 353 10.92 3.75 20.18
C LEU A 353 11.09 4.55 21.48
N GLY A 354 10.30 4.24 22.52
CA GLY A 354 10.33 4.97 23.80
C GLY A 354 9.69 6.36 23.76
N VAL A 355 8.94 6.69 22.71
CA VAL A 355 8.24 7.97 22.53
C VAL A 355 6.80 7.73 22.09
N GLY A 356 5.95 8.76 22.17
CA GLY A 356 4.58 8.65 21.66
C GLY A 356 4.56 8.42 20.16
N VAL A 357 3.64 7.58 19.66
CA VAL A 357 3.45 7.35 18.23
C VAL A 357 2.00 7.57 17.84
N ALA A 358 1.77 8.25 16.72
CA ALA A 358 0.42 8.46 16.18
C ALA A 358 0.35 8.24 14.66
N ILE A 359 -0.77 7.71 14.21
CA ILE A 359 -1.11 7.58 12.79
C ILE A 359 -2.09 8.70 12.45
N VAL A 360 -1.75 9.49 11.44
CA VAL A 360 -2.48 10.72 11.11
C VAL A 360 -2.84 10.80 9.64
N ASP A 361 -3.99 11.39 9.35
CA ASP A 361 -4.41 11.84 8.03
C ASP A 361 -4.55 13.37 8.08
N VAL A 362 -3.73 14.05 7.28
CA VAL A 362 -3.56 15.51 7.29
C VAL A 362 -3.65 16.01 5.86
N ASN A 363 -4.41 17.09 5.64
CA ASN A 363 -4.51 17.74 4.34
C ASN A 363 -4.30 19.26 4.42
N ASP A 364 -4.08 19.88 3.25
CA ASP A 364 -3.81 21.32 3.11
C ASP A 364 -4.99 22.22 3.50
N LEU A 365 -6.19 21.64 3.68
CA LEU A 365 -7.37 22.38 4.16
C LEU A 365 -7.36 22.54 5.69
N GLY A 366 -6.26 22.15 6.34
CA GLY A 366 -6.06 22.24 7.78
C GLY A 366 -6.93 21.27 8.57
N ARG A 367 -7.40 20.18 7.94
CA ARG A 367 -8.05 19.08 8.65
C ARG A 367 -6.99 18.07 9.06
N VAL A 368 -6.89 17.86 10.37
CA VAL A 368 -6.05 16.83 10.99
C VAL A 368 -6.99 15.79 11.56
N LYS A 369 -6.79 14.54 11.19
CA LYS A 369 -7.48 13.40 11.74
C LYS A 369 -6.44 12.45 12.34
N VAL A 370 -6.45 12.31 13.66
CA VAL A 370 -5.69 11.27 14.34
C VAL A 370 -6.49 9.98 14.22
N LEU A 371 -5.96 8.99 13.50
CA LEU A 371 -6.61 7.70 13.34
C LEU A 371 -6.41 6.81 14.56
N ALA A 372 -5.20 6.83 15.10
CA ALA A 372 -4.84 6.19 16.35
C ALA A 372 -3.61 6.87 16.93
N ALA A 373 -3.45 6.81 18.25
CA ALA A 373 -2.26 7.24 18.96
C ALA A 373 -2.00 6.29 20.12
N SER A 374 -0.73 6.12 20.49
CA SER A 374 -0.34 5.36 21.67
C SER A 374 -0.81 6.04 22.96
N GLN A 375 -0.92 5.27 24.03
CA GLN A 375 -1.36 5.75 25.32
C GLN A 375 -0.54 6.96 25.80
N GLY A 376 -1.24 8.00 26.25
CA GLY A 376 -0.62 9.22 26.81
C GLY A 376 -0.19 10.26 25.77
N CYS A 377 -0.42 10.03 24.47
CA CYS A 377 -0.21 11.04 23.44
C CYS A 377 -1.17 12.24 23.61
N ASP A 378 -0.63 13.46 23.54
CA ASP A 378 -1.44 14.69 23.51
C ASP A 378 -2.02 14.91 22.10
N GLU A 379 -3.22 14.37 21.87
CA GLU A 379 -3.94 14.55 20.60
C GLU A 379 -4.25 16.03 20.30
N ALA A 380 -4.46 16.85 21.33
CA ALA A 380 -4.73 18.27 21.13
C ALA A 380 -3.49 18.99 20.62
N LEU A 381 -2.31 18.62 21.10
CA LEU A 381 -1.04 19.08 20.55
C LEU A 381 -0.87 18.64 19.10
N LEU A 382 -1.12 17.37 18.78
CA LEU A 382 -1.03 16.87 17.41
C LEU A 382 -1.95 17.63 16.45
N GLN A 383 -3.20 17.89 16.85
CA GLN A 383 -4.15 18.66 16.05
C GLN A 383 -3.64 20.08 15.75
N ARG A 384 -3.02 20.76 16.72
CA ARG A 384 -2.45 22.10 16.50
C ARG A 384 -1.17 22.04 15.65
N ALA A 385 -0.25 21.13 16.00
CA ALA A 385 1.06 20.99 15.38
C ALA A 385 0.98 20.62 13.90
N LEU A 386 0.02 19.76 13.54
CA LEU A 386 -0.12 19.24 12.17
C LEU A 386 -1.09 20.05 11.30
N ARG A 387 -1.85 20.99 11.88
CA ARG A 387 -2.81 21.82 11.12
C ARG A 387 -2.20 22.56 9.92
N PRO A 388 -0.95 23.06 9.97
CA PRO A 388 -0.30 23.68 8.82
C PRO A 388 0.16 22.69 7.73
N ASN A 389 -0.08 21.39 7.91
CA ASN A 389 0.45 20.29 7.10
C ASN A 389 1.99 20.33 6.95
N PRO A 390 2.77 20.19 8.04
CA PRO A 390 4.23 20.24 7.97
C PRO A 390 4.83 19.12 7.11
N ALA A 391 4.15 17.98 7.00
CA ALA A 391 4.52 16.86 6.12
C ALA A 391 4.46 17.23 4.63
N GLY A 392 3.67 18.25 4.26
CA GLY A 392 3.39 18.57 2.88
C GLY A 392 2.64 17.45 2.16
N ASN A 393 2.64 17.47 0.83
CA ASN A 393 1.90 16.49 0.02
C ASN A 393 2.72 15.91 -1.15
N ALA A 394 2.24 14.76 -1.66
CA ALA A 394 2.72 14.10 -2.88
C ALA A 394 4.24 13.87 -2.97
N ASN A 395 4.99 14.80 -3.59
CA ASN A 395 6.39 14.60 -3.97
C ASN A 395 7.40 15.01 -2.89
N GLU A 396 6.94 15.57 -1.77
CA GLU A 396 7.80 15.98 -0.66
C GLU A 396 8.45 14.78 0.06
N ARG A 397 7.77 13.62 0.06
CA ARG A 397 8.26 12.34 0.63
C ARG A 397 8.69 12.45 2.09
N THR A 398 7.88 13.13 2.87
CA THR A 398 8.03 13.37 4.31
C THR A 398 6.88 12.71 5.08
N PRO A 399 6.71 11.37 4.97
CA PRO A 399 5.58 10.67 5.58
C PRO A 399 5.65 10.62 7.11
N LEU A 400 6.77 11.03 7.70
CA LEU A 400 7.00 11.09 9.13
C LEU A 400 7.09 12.54 9.58
N VAL A 401 6.44 12.89 10.69
CA VAL A 401 6.62 14.19 11.36
C VAL A 401 6.88 13.96 12.83
N LEU A 402 8.03 14.44 13.30
CA LEU A 402 8.36 14.48 14.72
C LEU A 402 7.80 15.77 15.33
N VAL A 403 6.99 15.64 16.37
CA VAL A 403 6.42 16.73 17.14
C VAL A 403 7.08 16.75 18.51
N ARG A 404 7.77 17.84 18.82
CA ARG A 404 8.44 18.06 20.10
C ARG A 404 7.67 19.11 20.90
N PRO A 405 7.05 18.76 22.04
CA PRO A 405 6.47 19.76 22.94
C PRO A 405 7.51 20.81 23.35
N ALA A 406 7.05 22.06 23.52
CA ALA A 406 7.90 23.17 23.95
C ALA A 406 8.27 23.12 25.44
#